data_AF-A0A2H9VRT6-F1
#
_entry.id   AF-A0A2H9VRT6-F1
#
_cell.length_a   1.000
_cell.length_b   1.000
_cell.length_c   1.000
_cell.angle_alpha   90.00
_cell.angle_beta   90.00
_cell.angle_gamma   90.00
#
_symmetry.space_group_name_H-M   'P 1'
#
loop_
_entity.id
_entity.type
_entity.pdbx_description
1 polymer ?
#
loop_
_entity_poly.entity_id
_entity_poly.type
_entity_poly.pdbx_seq_one_letter_code
_entity_poly.pdbx_strand_id
1 'polypeptide(L)'
;MYEIEETGGAKIGLAQATWPFVKLQVNKNVLRLNASILGNLYFRPSDIISIEPSSLFSGAGIKINHRVNGYSTKVVFLTSGSRDLITRIASTGFLNNTDPIPVEVEEEIVKYQSSGSFPMRWPAVIVFAIIWNLLFLGDQLGYFGNADNNAPIGTGAQLALAFAFFFALITLLSEPFSRLILKEGRKTKEIRSFLFFMMLITGFMFMMISVIPI
;
A
#
# COMPACT_ATOMS: atom_id res chain seq x y z
N MET A 1 -8.26 3.31 21.27
CA MET A 1 -7.03 2.52 21.03
C MET A 1 -7.44 1.21 20.36
N TYR A 2 -6.58 0.61 19.52
CA TYR A 2 -6.89 -0.70 18.93
C TYR A 2 -6.62 -1.82 19.94
N GLU A 3 -7.53 -2.79 20.01
CA GLU A 3 -7.41 -3.97 20.88
C GLU A 3 -6.56 -5.05 20.23
N ILE A 4 -6.59 -5.12 18.89
CA ILE A 4 -5.77 -6.02 18.10
C ILE A 4 -4.95 -5.20 17.11
N GLU A 5 -3.65 -5.48 17.04
CA GLU A 5 -2.76 -5.02 15.97
C GLU A 5 -1.89 -6.19 15.51
N GLU A 6 -2.07 -6.62 14.27
CA GLU A 6 -1.38 -7.76 13.68
C GLU A 6 -0.71 -7.36 12.37
N THR A 7 0.55 -7.76 12.20
CA THR A 7 1.31 -7.49 10.96
C THR A 7 1.32 -8.72 10.08
N GLY A 8 0.90 -8.56 8.82
CA GLY A 8 0.67 -9.64 7.87
C GLY A 8 0.92 -9.22 6.44
N GLY A 9 0.41 -10.02 5.51
CA GLY A 9 0.22 -9.62 4.11
C GLY A 9 -1.24 -9.34 3.81
N ALA A 10 -1.55 -8.92 2.59
CA ALA A 10 -2.93 -8.88 2.10
C ALA A 10 -3.01 -9.09 0.59
N LYS A 11 -4.15 -9.60 0.17
CA LYS A 11 -4.58 -9.66 -1.22
C LYS A 11 -5.87 -8.86 -1.36
N ILE A 12 -5.80 -7.75 -2.08
CA ILE A 12 -6.92 -6.85 -2.34
C ILE A 12 -7.16 -6.86 -3.85
N GLY A 13 -8.21 -7.55 -4.27
CA GLY A 13 -8.54 -7.77 -5.68
C GLY A 13 -7.45 -8.58 -6.39
N LEU A 14 -6.85 -7.98 -7.41
CA LEU A 14 -5.73 -8.55 -8.17
C LEU A 14 -4.37 -8.22 -7.54
N ALA A 15 -4.31 -7.25 -6.61
CA ALA A 15 -3.07 -6.80 -6.02
C ALA A 15 -2.74 -7.54 -4.72
N GLN A 16 -1.45 -7.75 -4.46
CA GLN A 16 -0.96 -8.47 -3.30
C GLN A 16 0.22 -7.73 -2.66
N ALA A 17 0.18 -7.61 -1.33
CA ALA A 17 1.24 -7.08 -0.50
C ALA A 17 1.66 -8.16 0.48
N THR A 18 2.96 -8.35 0.62
CA THR A 18 3.53 -9.34 1.53
C THR A 18 3.80 -8.74 2.90
N TRP A 19 4.06 -9.61 3.88
CA TRP A 19 4.60 -9.20 5.16
C TRP A 19 5.95 -8.47 4.96
N PRO A 20 6.27 -7.40 5.71
CA PRO A 20 5.54 -6.79 6.83
C PRO A 20 4.74 -5.51 6.45
N PHE A 21 4.27 -5.37 5.22
CA PHE A 21 3.72 -4.10 4.72
C PHE A 21 2.22 -3.88 5.02
N VAL A 22 1.58 -4.86 5.67
CA VAL A 22 0.16 -4.79 5.99
C VAL A 22 -0.06 -4.94 7.48
N LYS A 23 -0.89 -4.06 8.04
CA LYS A 23 -1.38 -4.14 9.41
C LYS A 23 -2.89 -4.31 9.45
N LEU A 24 -3.36 -5.29 10.19
CA LEU A 24 -4.75 -5.41 10.59
C LEU A 24 -4.90 -4.83 11.99
N GLN A 25 -5.79 -3.86 12.14
CA GLN A 25 -6.05 -3.17 13.39
C GLN A 25 -7.55 -3.24 13.70
N VAL A 26 -7.92 -3.71 14.89
CA VAL A 26 -9.33 -3.93 15.25
C VAL A 26 -9.61 -3.38 16.64
N ASN A 27 -10.77 -2.73 16.77
CA ASN A 27 -11.44 -2.45 18.04
C ASN A 27 -12.94 -2.66 17.87
N LYS A 28 -13.71 -2.48 18.94
CA LYS A 28 -15.18 -2.63 18.90
C LYS A 28 -15.90 -1.86 17.77
N ASN A 29 -15.38 -0.71 17.32
CA ASN A 29 -16.04 0.20 16.38
C ASN A 29 -15.51 0.12 14.95
N VAL A 30 -14.27 -0.31 14.75
CA VAL A 30 -13.62 -0.28 13.44
C VAL A 30 -12.65 -1.44 13.24
N LEU A 31 -12.73 -2.05 12.06
CA LEU A 31 -11.71 -2.92 11.51
C LEU A 31 -10.99 -2.15 10.41
N ARG A 32 -9.70 -1.95 10.59
CA ARG A 32 -8.83 -1.26 9.64
C ARG A 32 -7.80 -2.23 9.07
N LEU A 33 -7.74 -2.30 7.75
CA LEU A 33 -6.69 -2.98 7.02
C LEU A 33 -5.79 -1.92 6.39
N ASN A 34 -4.62 -1.67 6.98
CA ASN A 34 -3.63 -0.76 6.44
C ASN A 34 -2.65 -1.53 5.56
N ALA A 35 -2.80 -1.44 4.23
CA ALA A 35 -1.96 -2.17 3.28
C ALA A 35 -1.02 -1.24 2.48
N SER A 36 -0.59 -0.13 3.09
CA SER A 36 0.31 0.86 2.48
C SER A 36 -0.15 1.29 1.08
N ILE A 37 0.57 0.92 0.01
CA ILE A 37 0.24 1.30 -1.37
C ILE A 37 -0.98 0.59 -1.94
N LEU A 38 -1.37 -0.59 -1.43
CA LEU A 38 -2.60 -1.26 -1.89
C LEU A 38 -3.87 -0.58 -1.39
N GLY A 39 -3.70 0.35 -0.46
CA GLY A 39 -4.79 1.11 0.12
C GLY A 39 -5.14 0.71 1.53
N ASN A 40 -5.79 1.65 2.20
CA ASN A 40 -6.29 1.43 3.54
C ASN A 40 -7.79 1.24 3.47
N LEU A 41 -8.25 0.11 3.99
CA LEU A 41 -9.67 -0.23 4.06
C LEU A 41 -10.15 -0.02 5.48
N TYR A 42 -11.29 0.64 5.61
CA TYR A 42 -11.95 0.89 6.88
C TYR A 42 -13.35 0.29 6.82
N PHE A 43 -13.67 -0.52 7.82
CA PHE A 43 -14.94 -1.21 7.92
C PHE A 43 -15.60 -0.89 9.26
N ARG A 44 -16.88 -0.52 9.19
CA ARG A 44 -17.79 -0.58 10.34
C ARG A 44 -18.21 -2.04 10.56
N PRO A 45 -18.66 -2.41 11.77
CA PRO A 45 -19.30 -3.70 12.03
C PRO A 45 -20.37 -4.05 10.99
N SER A 46 -21.26 -3.11 10.68
CA SER A 46 -22.35 -3.26 9.71
C SER A 46 -21.89 -3.44 8.26
N ASP A 47 -20.64 -3.06 7.95
CA ASP A 47 -20.08 -3.20 6.61
C ASP A 47 -19.58 -4.63 6.35
N ILE A 48 -19.34 -5.41 7.40
CA ILE A 48 -18.86 -6.79 7.32
C ILE A 48 -20.03 -7.76 7.23
N ILE A 49 -19.98 -8.66 6.24
CA ILE A 49 -20.95 -9.73 6.04
C ILE A 49 -20.48 -10.98 6.80
N SER A 50 -19.22 -11.35 6.64
CA SER A 50 -18.59 -12.47 7.36
C SER A 50 -17.06 -12.35 7.31
N ILE A 51 -16.40 -12.98 8.27
CA ILE A 51 -14.95 -13.20 8.27
C ILE A 51 -14.71 -14.70 8.32
N GLU A 52 -14.05 -15.24 7.31
CA GLU A 52 -13.87 -16.68 7.13
C GLU A 52 -12.39 -17.04 7.01
N PRO A 53 -11.96 -18.21 7.51
CA PRO A 53 -10.62 -18.71 7.21
C PRO A 53 -10.47 -18.90 5.70
N SER A 54 -9.36 -18.43 5.14
CA SER A 54 -9.00 -18.64 3.74
C SER A 54 -7.67 -19.37 3.66
N SER A 55 -7.67 -20.54 3.03
CA SER A 55 -6.45 -21.19 2.56
C SER A 55 -6.22 -20.79 1.10
N LEU A 56 -5.22 -19.94 0.86
CA LEU A 56 -4.72 -19.68 -0.48
C LEU A 56 -3.43 -20.47 -0.68
N PHE A 57 -3.14 -20.79 -1.95
CA PHE A 57 -1.85 -21.38 -2.33
C PHE A 57 -0.65 -20.51 -1.88
N SER A 58 -0.86 -19.20 -1.77
CA SER A 58 0.11 -18.21 -1.30
C SER A 58 0.13 -18.00 0.23
N GLY A 59 -0.55 -18.83 1.01
CA GLY A 59 -0.60 -18.77 2.47
C GLY A 59 -2.00 -18.81 3.07
N ALA A 60 -2.08 -19.15 4.36
CA ALA A 60 -3.30 -19.04 5.14
C ALA A 60 -3.64 -17.56 5.44
N GLY A 61 -4.90 -17.27 5.73
CA GLY A 61 -5.36 -15.94 6.05
C GLY A 61 -6.83 -15.88 6.45
N ILE A 62 -7.36 -14.67 6.58
CA ILE A 62 -8.79 -14.41 6.79
C ILE A 62 -9.34 -13.67 5.58
N LYS A 63 -10.45 -14.15 5.03
CA LYS A 63 -11.23 -13.47 4.00
C LYS A 63 -12.26 -12.58 4.68
N ILE A 64 -12.29 -11.32 4.28
CA ILE A 64 -13.21 -10.31 4.80
C ILE A 64 -14.27 -10.09 3.73
N ASN A 65 -15.47 -10.65 3.91
CA ASN A 65 -16.60 -10.40 3.02
C ASN A 65 -17.31 -9.12 3.50
N HIS A 66 -17.49 -8.14 2.62
CA HIS A 66 -18.04 -6.83 2.99
C HIS A 66 -19.04 -6.31 1.95
N ARG A 67 -19.81 -5.29 2.34
CA ARG A 67 -20.78 -4.59 1.47
C ARG A 67 -20.39 -3.17 1.07
N VAL A 68 -19.21 -2.70 1.46
CA VAL A 68 -18.72 -1.36 1.11
C VAL A 68 -18.60 -1.21 -0.40
N ASN A 69 -19.36 -0.25 -0.96
CA ASN A 69 -19.25 0.12 -2.37
C ASN A 69 -17.90 0.81 -2.63
N GLY A 70 -17.25 0.46 -3.74
CA GLY A 70 -15.94 1.02 -4.13
C GLY A 70 -14.73 0.25 -3.59
N TYR A 71 -14.95 -0.75 -2.72
CA TYR A 71 -13.90 -1.70 -2.32
C TYR A 71 -13.96 -2.96 -3.21
N SER A 72 -12.80 -3.59 -3.41
CA SER A 72 -12.73 -4.87 -4.12
C SER A 72 -13.44 -5.96 -3.33
N THR A 73 -14.30 -6.76 -3.97
CA THR A 73 -15.00 -7.88 -3.35
C THR A 73 -14.07 -8.94 -2.73
N LYS A 74 -12.83 -9.03 -3.23
CA LYS A 74 -11.80 -9.93 -2.70
C LYS A 74 -10.87 -9.16 -1.79
N VAL A 75 -11.07 -9.28 -0.47
CA VAL A 75 -10.16 -8.77 0.56
C VAL A 75 -9.73 -9.93 1.44
N VAL A 76 -8.43 -10.24 1.43
CA VAL A 76 -7.85 -11.29 2.26
C VAL A 76 -6.65 -10.75 3.01
N PHE A 77 -6.64 -10.90 4.33
CA PHE A 77 -5.46 -10.63 5.16
C PHE A 77 -4.71 -11.95 5.38
N LEU A 78 -3.46 -12.00 4.96
CA LEU A 78 -2.61 -13.19 5.02
C LEU A 78 -1.92 -13.26 6.39
N THR A 79 -2.12 -14.36 7.10
CA THR A 79 -1.58 -14.63 8.44
C THR A 79 -1.51 -16.14 8.70
N SER A 80 -0.54 -16.58 9.50
CA SER A 80 -0.39 -17.99 9.89
C SER A 80 -1.49 -18.49 10.85
N GLY A 81 -2.14 -17.59 11.60
CA GLY A 81 -3.09 -17.92 12.67
C GLY A 81 -4.54 -17.51 12.39
N SER A 82 -5.11 -17.88 11.22
CA SER A 82 -6.42 -17.37 10.78
C SER A 82 -7.58 -17.66 11.73
N ARG A 83 -7.67 -18.88 12.27
CA ARG A 83 -8.75 -19.26 13.22
C ARG A 83 -8.64 -18.50 14.54
N ASP A 84 -7.44 -18.46 15.10
CA ASP A 84 -7.16 -17.71 16.33
C ASP A 84 -7.48 -16.22 16.16
N LEU A 85 -7.05 -15.63 15.04
CA LEU A 85 -7.33 -14.24 14.73
C LEU A 85 -8.84 -13.95 14.63
N ILE A 86 -9.63 -14.83 14.01
CA ILE A 86 -11.10 -14.67 13.96
C ILE A 86 -11.69 -14.69 15.36
N THR A 87 -11.26 -15.63 16.22
CA THR A 87 -11.72 -15.71 17.61
C THR A 87 -11.37 -14.43 18.39
N ARG A 88 -10.15 -13.91 18.23
CA ARG A 88 -9.73 -12.65 18.86
C ARG A 88 -10.57 -11.48 18.36
N ILE A 89 -10.80 -11.36 17.05
CA ILE A 89 -11.66 -10.33 16.47
C ILE A 89 -13.07 -10.41 17.06
N ALA A 90 -13.64 -11.62 17.18
CA ALA A 90 -14.94 -11.80 17.80
C ALA A 90 -14.95 -11.37 19.27
N SER A 91 -13.86 -11.64 20.03
CA SER A 91 -13.75 -11.22 21.43
C SER A 91 -13.67 -9.71 21.66
N THR A 92 -13.29 -8.92 20.65
CA THR A 92 -13.34 -7.43 20.75
C THR A 92 -14.78 -6.89 20.77
N GLY A 93 -15.77 -7.74 20.49
CA GLY A 93 -17.16 -7.33 20.30
C GLY A 93 -17.43 -6.66 18.96
N PHE A 94 -16.43 -6.45 18.10
CA PHE A 94 -16.59 -5.81 16.78
C PHE A 94 -17.70 -6.43 15.94
N LEU A 95 -17.74 -7.76 15.81
CA LEU A 95 -18.71 -8.46 14.95
C LEU A 95 -20.16 -8.38 15.46
N ASN A 96 -20.35 -8.14 16.76
CA ASN A 96 -21.66 -8.08 17.41
C ASN A 96 -22.01 -6.66 17.86
N ASN A 97 -21.23 -5.66 17.46
CA ASN A 97 -21.44 -4.29 17.91
C ASN A 97 -22.62 -3.66 17.17
N THR A 98 -23.74 -3.51 17.87
CA THR A 98 -24.93 -2.77 17.41
C THR A 98 -25.01 -1.37 18.01
N ASP A 99 -24.04 -0.98 18.85
CA ASP A 99 -24.03 0.34 19.46
C ASP A 99 -23.71 1.41 18.41
N PRO A 100 -24.24 2.65 18.57
CA PRO A 100 -23.87 3.76 17.72
C PRO A 100 -22.35 3.99 17.73
N ILE A 101 -21.76 4.06 16.55
CA ILE A 101 -20.34 4.40 16.40
C ILE A 101 -20.18 5.90 16.72
N PRO A 102 -19.13 6.32 17.44
CA PRO A 102 -18.85 7.74 17.64
C PRO A 102 -18.78 8.49 16.31
N VAL A 103 -19.46 9.64 16.23
CA VAL A 103 -19.62 10.43 14.99
C VAL A 103 -18.27 10.71 14.31
N GLU A 104 -17.25 11.07 15.08
CA GLU A 104 -15.90 11.34 14.56
C GLU A 104 -15.28 10.13 13.83
N VAL A 105 -15.49 8.92 14.36
CA VAL A 105 -15.00 7.67 13.76
C VAL A 105 -15.81 7.33 12.52
N GLU A 106 -17.13 7.56 12.56
CA GLU A 106 -17.98 7.34 11.40
C GLU A 106 -17.63 8.27 10.24
N GLU A 107 -17.44 9.56 10.49
CA GLU A 107 -17.00 10.53 9.49
C GLU A 107 -15.67 10.15 8.86
N GLU A 108 -14.71 9.68 9.68
CA GLU A 108 -13.43 9.18 9.18
C GLU A 108 -13.64 7.99 8.23
N ILE A 109 -14.43 6.99 8.63
CA ILE A 109 -14.70 5.80 7.82
C ILE A 109 -15.38 6.18 6.50
N VAL A 110 -16.42 7.01 6.52
CA VAL A 110 -17.15 7.44 5.33
C VAL A 110 -16.22 8.17 4.34
N LYS A 111 -15.33 9.03 4.84
CA LYS A 111 -14.34 9.72 4.01
C LYS A 111 -13.35 8.76 3.33
N TYR A 112 -12.92 7.72 4.04
CA TYR A 112 -12.04 6.70 3.47
C TYR A 112 -12.75 5.78 2.48
N GLN A 113 -14.02 5.47 2.72
CA GLN A 113 -14.83 4.65 1.81
C GLN A 113 -15.13 5.39 0.51
N SER A 114 -15.44 6.69 0.57
CA SER A 114 -15.74 7.50 -0.62
C SER A 114 -14.51 7.78 -1.50
N SER A 115 -13.31 7.90 -0.91
CA SER A 115 -12.07 8.12 -1.65
C SER A 115 -11.47 6.86 -2.29
N GLY A 116 -12.04 5.68 -2.00
CA GLY A 116 -11.56 4.37 -2.45
C GLY A 116 -10.28 3.90 -1.75
N SER A 117 -9.84 2.67 -2.05
CA SER A 117 -8.71 2.04 -1.35
C SER A 117 -7.36 2.72 -1.62
N PHE A 118 -7.01 2.90 -2.90
CA PHE A 118 -5.69 3.36 -3.33
C PHE A 118 -5.36 4.80 -2.86
N PRO A 119 -4.21 5.05 -2.20
CA PRO A 119 -3.94 6.31 -1.50
C PRO A 119 -3.45 7.45 -2.41
N MET A 120 -2.84 7.13 -3.56
CA MET A 120 -2.34 8.14 -4.51
C MET A 120 -3.40 8.58 -5.52
N ARG A 121 -3.25 9.80 -6.03
CA ARG A 121 -4.01 10.32 -7.16
C ARG A 121 -3.52 9.65 -8.45
N TRP A 122 -4.45 9.23 -9.31
CA TRP A 122 -4.11 8.66 -10.61
C TRP A 122 -3.18 9.56 -11.46
N PRO A 123 -3.39 10.90 -11.55
CA PRO A 123 -2.47 11.78 -12.25
C PRO A 123 -1.02 11.68 -11.79
N ALA A 124 -0.77 11.58 -10.48
CA ALA A 124 0.59 11.45 -9.95
C ALA A 124 1.25 10.14 -10.37
N VAL A 125 0.51 9.03 -10.34
CA VAL A 125 0.99 7.71 -10.80
C VAL A 125 1.28 7.73 -12.30
N ILE A 126 0.40 8.34 -13.10
CA ILE A 126 0.57 8.45 -14.55
C ILE A 126 1.81 9.27 -14.89
N VAL A 127 1.98 10.45 -14.26
CA VAL A 127 3.15 11.31 -14.48
C VAL A 127 4.45 10.59 -14.08
N PHE A 128 4.45 9.91 -12.92
CA PHE A 128 5.59 9.10 -12.50
C PHE A 128 5.94 8.03 -13.53
N ALA A 129 4.95 7.28 -14.01
CA ALA A 129 5.15 6.23 -15.01
C ALA A 129 5.66 6.79 -16.34
N ILE A 130 5.15 7.94 -16.79
CA ILE A 130 5.62 8.59 -18.02
C ILE A 130 7.09 9.00 -17.89
N ILE A 131 7.47 9.70 -16.82
CA ILE A 131 8.85 10.15 -16.61
C ILE A 131 9.79 8.93 -16.51
N TRP A 132 9.40 7.91 -15.75
CA TRP A 132 10.18 6.67 -15.63
C TRP A 132 10.42 6.01 -16.99
N ASN A 133 9.37 5.85 -17.81
CA ASN A 133 9.49 5.24 -19.14
C ASN A 133 10.31 6.12 -20.10
N LEU A 134 10.17 7.44 -20.06
CA LEU A 134 10.97 8.34 -20.89
C LEU A 134 12.47 8.26 -20.58
N LEU A 135 12.83 8.20 -19.30
CA LEU A 135 14.24 8.05 -18.89
C LEU A 135 14.81 6.70 -19.33
N PHE A 136 14.03 5.63 -19.18
CA PHE A 136 14.46 4.28 -19.56
C PHE A 136 14.54 4.10 -21.09
N LEU A 137 13.58 4.63 -21.85
CA LEU A 137 13.60 4.57 -23.32
C LEU A 137 14.67 5.49 -23.91
N GLY A 138 14.92 6.65 -23.31
CA GLY A 138 16.00 7.54 -23.73
C GLY A 138 17.36 6.86 -23.65
N ASP A 139 17.55 5.98 -22.67
CA ASP A 139 18.74 5.13 -22.55
C ASP A 139 18.86 4.14 -23.72
N GLN A 140 17.78 3.41 -24.00
CA GLN A 140 17.75 2.44 -25.11
C GLN A 140 17.96 3.08 -26.49
N LEU A 141 17.54 4.34 -26.65
CA LEU A 141 17.70 5.10 -27.89
C LEU A 141 19.05 5.84 -27.96
N GLY A 142 19.92 5.73 -26.94
CA GLY A 142 21.25 6.33 -26.91
C GLY A 142 21.28 7.84 -26.68
N TYR A 143 20.18 8.45 -26.21
CA TYR A 143 20.09 9.90 -25.98
C TYR A 143 20.99 10.42 -24.85
N PHE A 144 21.39 9.56 -23.90
CA PHE A 144 22.13 9.96 -22.71
C PHE A 144 23.65 9.71 -22.79
N GLY A 145 24.18 9.40 -23.98
CA GLY A 145 25.62 9.24 -24.23
C GLY A 145 26.02 7.83 -24.63
N ASN A 146 27.26 7.67 -25.11
CA ASN A 146 27.77 6.43 -25.71
C ASN A 146 27.56 5.23 -24.78
N ALA A 147 26.66 4.35 -25.19
CA ALA A 147 26.70 2.96 -24.77
C ALA A 147 28.02 2.37 -25.29
N ASP A 148 29.08 2.41 -24.48
CA ASP A 148 30.09 1.38 -24.62
C ASP A 148 29.34 0.06 -24.41
N ASN A 149 29.31 -0.76 -25.45
CA ASN A 149 28.46 -1.96 -25.61
C ASN A 149 28.68 -3.06 -24.55
N ASN A 150 29.44 -2.77 -23.49
CA ASN A 150 29.78 -3.71 -22.42
C ASN A 150 28.98 -3.47 -21.13
N ALA A 151 28.37 -2.29 -20.92
CA ALA A 151 27.53 -2.04 -19.75
C ALA A 151 26.05 -2.37 -20.05
N PRO A 152 25.41 -3.34 -19.35
CA PRO A 152 24.04 -3.75 -19.61
C PRO A 152 22.98 -2.74 -19.13
N ILE A 153 23.37 -1.67 -18.43
CA ILE A 153 22.49 -0.65 -17.86
C ILE A 153 23.15 0.73 -18.05
N GLY A 154 22.55 1.62 -18.83
CA GLY A 154 23.11 2.94 -19.15
C GLY A 154 22.70 4.06 -18.19
N THR A 155 23.15 5.28 -18.50
CA THR A 155 22.94 6.49 -17.69
C THR A 155 21.46 6.83 -17.50
N GLY A 156 20.60 6.55 -18.47
CA GLY A 156 19.16 6.80 -18.36
C GLY A 156 18.49 5.89 -17.32
N ALA A 157 18.93 4.65 -17.17
CA ALA A 157 18.45 3.77 -16.11
C ALA A 157 18.92 4.22 -14.71
N GLN A 158 20.15 4.73 -14.58
CA GLN A 158 20.62 5.36 -13.34
C GLN A 158 19.79 6.60 -12.99
N LEU A 159 19.46 7.44 -13.99
CA LEU A 159 18.59 8.60 -13.80
C LEU A 159 17.17 8.20 -13.40
N ALA A 160 16.61 7.13 -13.98
CA ALA A 160 15.30 6.61 -13.58
C ALA A 160 15.28 6.17 -12.10
N LEU A 161 16.32 5.44 -11.67
CA LEU A 161 16.46 5.01 -10.27
C LEU A 161 16.62 6.21 -9.31
N ALA A 162 17.45 7.19 -9.68
CA ALA A 162 17.61 8.42 -8.92
C ALA A 162 16.28 9.19 -8.84
N PHE A 163 15.55 9.32 -9.95
CA PHE A 163 14.22 9.94 -10.00
C PHE A 163 13.26 9.27 -9.03
N ALA A 164 13.15 7.93 -9.02
CA ALA A 164 12.27 7.24 -8.09
C ALA A 164 12.70 7.41 -6.62
N PHE A 165 14.00 7.41 -6.35
CA PHE A 165 14.54 7.69 -5.02
C PHE A 165 14.14 9.08 -4.53
N PHE A 166 14.40 10.12 -5.34
CA PHE A 166 14.07 11.50 -4.99
C PHE A 166 12.56 11.74 -4.94
N PHE A 167 11.79 11.12 -5.82
CA PHE A 167 10.32 11.17 -5.75
C PHE A 167 9.83 10.66 -4.39
N ALA A 168 10.33 9.51 -3.94
CA ALA A 168 9.95 8.95 -2.65
C ALA A 168 10.44 9.84 -1.48
N LEU A 169 11.66 10.36 -1.55
CA LEU A 169 12.25 11.24 -0.55
C LEU A 169 11.48 12.56 -0.41
N ILE A 170 11.20 13.24 -1.52
CA ILE A 170 10.46 14.51 -1.53
C ILE A 170 9.03 14.28 -1.06
N THR A 171 8.39 13.17 -1.42
CA THR A 171 7.06 12.81 -0.90
C THR A 171 7.07 12.65 0.62
N LEU A 172 8.16 12.14 1.18
CA LEU A 172 8.31 11.98 2.62
C LEU A 172 8.56 13.31 3.35
N LEU A 173 9.38 14.18 2.76
CA LEU A 173 9.87 15.41 3.41
C LEU A 173 8.97 16.63 3.19
N SER A 174 8.28 16.70 2.05
CA SER A 174 7.53 17.89 1.61
C SER A 174 6.02 17.67 1.70
N GLU A 175 5.36 18.34 2.65
CA GLU A 175 3.89 18.33 2.74
C GLU A 175 3.20 18.90 1.49
N PRO A 176 3.65 19.99 0.85
CA PRO A 176 3.09 20.45 -0.41
C PRO A 176 3.15 19.37 -1.51
N PHE A 177 4.29 18.70 -1.66
CA PHE A 177 4.45 17.67 -2.69
C PHE A 177 3.62 16.41 -2.37
N SER A 178 3.60 15.99 -1.11
CA SER A 178 2.75 14.90 -0.64
C SER A 178 1.27 15.17 -0.93
N ARG A 179 0.78 16.41 -0.73
CA ARG A 179 -0.60 16.80 -1.05
C ARG A 179 -0.93 16.74 -2.56
N LEU A 180 0.06 16.93 -3.43
CA LEU A 180 -0.12 16.78 -4.88
C LEU A 180 -0.23 15.29 -5.27
N ILE A 181 0.49 14.42 -4.57
CA ILE A 181 0.56 12.98 -4.89
C ILE A 181 -0.58 12.19 -4.24
N LEU A 182 -0.91 12.50 -2.99
CA LEU A 182 -1.91 11.80 -2.20
C LEU A 182 -3.31 12.34 -2.45
N LYS A 183 -4.31 11.45 -2.34
CA LYS A 183 -5.72 11.87 -2.32
C LYS A 183 -6.01 12.72 -1.09
N GLU A 184 -7.05 13.55 -1.17
CA GLU A 184 -7.43 14.45 -0.07
C GLU A 184 -7.74 13.66 1.22
N GLY A 185 -7.23 14.16 2.34
CA GLY A 185 -7.37 13.51 3.65
C GLY A 185 -6.43 12.34 3.92
N ARG A 186 -5.64 11.89 2.94
CA ARG A 186 -4.60 10.87 3.15
C ARG A 186 -3.33 11.49 3.72
N LYS A 187 -2.66 10.76 4.61
CA LYS A 187 -1.41 11.20 5.25
C LYS A 187 -0.22 10.43 4.71
N THR A 188 0.95 11.08 4.58
CA THR A 188 2.21 10.43 4.18
C THR A 188 2.55 9.23 5.07
N LYS A 189 2.16 9.26 6.36
CA LYS A 189 2.33 8.16 7.31
C LYS A 189 1.71 6.84 6.82
N GLU A 190 0.66 6.89 6.00
CA GLU A 190 -0.01 5.71 5.45
C GLU A 190 0.83 4.98 4.41
N ILE A 191 1.65 5.68 3.62
CA ILE A 191 2.51 5.07 2.59
C ILE A 191 3.99 5.06 2.96
N ARG A 192 4.33 5.50 4.19
CA ARG A 192 5.71 5.67 4.66
C ARG A 192 6.57 4.41 4.50
N SER A 193 6.04 3.25 4.88
CA SER A 193 6.77 1.97 4.75
C SER A 193 7.10 1.66 3.29
N PHE A 194 6.17 1.95 2.38
CA PHE A 194 6.38 1.78 0.95
C PHE A 194 7.42 2.77 0.40
N LEU A 195 7.35 4.04 0.80
CA LEU A 195 8.33 5.05 0.36
C LEU A 195 9.75 4.69 0.81
N PHE A 196 9.92 4.23 2.06
CA PHE A 196 11.22 3.74 2.52
C PHE A 196 11.68 2.51 1.76
N PHE A 197 10.79 1.56 1.50
CA PHE A 197 11.12 0.38 0.72
C PHE A 197 11.55 0.74 -0.71
N MET A 198 10.84 1.67 -1.37
CA MET A 198 11.21 2.19 -2.68
C MET A 198 12.60 2.84 -2.64
N MET A 199 12.86 3.74 -1.69
CA MET A 199 14.18 4.37 -1.52
C MET A 199 15.29 3.35 -1.27
N LEU A 200 15.01 2.31 -0.47
CA LEU A 200 15.98 1.26 -0.18
C LEU A 200 16.33 0.48 -1.45
N ILE A 201 15.33 0.02 -2.22
CA ILE A 201 15.56 -0.74 -3.45
C ILE A 201 16.25 0.12 -4.50
N THR A 202 15.74 1.32 -4.77
CA THR A 202 16.30 2.17 -5.83
C THR A 202 17.69 2.65 -5.47
N GLY A 203 17.94 2.99 -4.19
CA GLY A 203 19.27 3.35 -3.69
C GLY A 203 20.25 2.18 -3.78
N PHE A 204 19.83 0.97 -3.38
CA PHE A 204 20.66 -0.22 -3.49
C PHE A 204 20.99 -0.56 -4.95
N MET A 205 19.99 -0.57 -5.84
CA MET A 205 20.19 -0.81 -7.27
C MET A 205 21.13 0.24 -7.88
N PHE A 206 20.94 1.53 -7.53
CA PHE A 206 21.80 2.61 -8.00
C PHE A 206 23.25 2.41 -7.57
N MET A 207 23.50 2.05 -6.30
CA MET A 207 24.86 1.75 -5.83
C MET A 207 25.47 0.56 -6.55
N MET A 208 24.73 -0.54 -6.73
CA MET A 208 25.24 -1.73 -7.42
C MET A 208 25.65 -1.42 -8.86
N ILE A 209 24.84 -0.66 -9.59
CA ILE A 209 25.13 -0.26 -10.97
C ILE A 209 26.30 0.74 -11.03
N SER A 210 26.47 1.60 -10.02
CA SER A 210 27.54 2.60 -10.01
C SER A 210 28.90 2.05 -9.56
N VAL A 211 28.90 1.01 -8.71
CA VAL A 211 30.12 0.45 -8.10
C VAL A 211 30.65 -0.75 -8.87
N ILE A 212 29.78 -1.52 -9.52
CA ILE A 212 30.19 -2.66 -10.35
C ILE A 212 30.39 -2.11 -11.78
N PRO A 213 31.64 -1.88 -12.23
CA PRO A 213 31.87 -1.74 -13.66
C PRO A 213 31.51 -3.08 -14.29
N ILE A 214 30.43 -3.12 -15.06
CA ILE A 214 30.07 -4.26 -15.90
C ILE A 214 30.61 -3.98 -17.30
#